data_AF-A0A1V5Q1W2-F1
#
_entry.id   AF-A0A1V5Q1W2-F1
#
_cell.length_a   1.000
_cell.length_b   1.000
_cell.length_c   1.000
_cell.angle_alpha   90.00
_cell.angle_beta   90.00
_cell.angle_gamma   90.00
#
_symmetry.space_group_name_H-M   'P 1'
#
loop_
_entity.id
_entity.type
_entity.pdbx_description
1 polymer ?
#
loop_
_entity_poly.entity_id
_entity_poly.type
_entity_poly.pdbx_seq_one_letter_code
_entity_poly.pdbx_strand_id
1 'polypeptide(L)'
;MTAADIQHGSAESFPGRVLRTATLAGVVVKESVRCFIVNRHAAAAATLAYYGFLALMPLMLLVVFVMSLVVRSSAQVLEGLQNLTSHLFPVFGQTMLQDVLAVSGGKIWGAVSFVILLWSVTPFAAAVRNAMFDVFRVETGMRFWKAKLFDVAAILALLALFLFLAASRILRSLFPAVAIPMAGMPELVRNGGVFLLSVCVLVFFYKAFAPVKMELWEAAAGAFGAAALLAVIRPLFGLVLRFNPDYGYAFGSLKTLFLVIVWVYYTFAVLLLGAGLVAAIRRRDALLLRGLFLGRGAGRSTTRRLLNRFVVEFGRGEKVFDEGSTGKDMFYVASGEVEILKGARRLAVLGEGEYFGEMSMLLGAPRTAAAKVMSDSAELVRISMDNFDTILREEPRIVRSMLTKMAERLEATNRMVEGKG
;
A
#
# COMPACT_ATOMS: atom_id res chain seq x y z
N MET A 1 5.23 -47.11 -12.15
CA MET A 1 6.57 -46.95 -11.55
C MET A 1 7.46 -46.35 -12.62
N THR A 2 7.65 -45.03 -12.61
CA THR A 2 8.79 -44.28 -11.98
C THR A 2 9.96 -44.18 -12.96
N ALA A 3 10.72 -43.11 -13.11
CA ALA A 3 10.75 -41.74 -12.58
C ALA A 3 11.95 -41.06 -13.28
N ALA A 4 11.94 -39.72 -13.35
CA ALA A 4 13.11 -38.82 -13.23
C ALA A 4 14.29 -38.98 -14.23
N ASP A 5 14.98 -37.94 -14.69
CA ASP A 5 14.92 -36.49 -14.51
C ASP A 5 15.83 -35.93 -15.62
N ILE A 6 15.35 -34.94 -16.36
CA ILE A 6 16.13 -34.16 -17.31
C ILE A 6 16.56 -32.89 -16.58
N GLN A 7 17.86 -32.77 -16.30
CA GLN A 7 18.47 -31.50 -15.89
C GLN A 7 19.75 -31.24 -16.68
N HIS A 8 19.72 -30.13 -17.44
CA HIS A 8 20.70 -29.04 -17.54
C HIS A 8 20.86 -28.54 -18.99
N GLY A 9 20.47 -27.28 -19.19
CA GLY A 9 20.62 -26.52 -20.42
C GLY A 9 20.60 -25.03 -20.12
N SER A 10 21.78 -24.53 -19.73
CA SER A 10 22.34 -23.18 -19.87
C SER A 10 21.43 -21.97 -20.06
N ALA A 11 21.69 -20.98 -19.20
CA ALA A 11 21.29 -19.60 -19.32
C ALA A 11 21.76 -18.96 -20.65
N GLU A 12 20.81 -18.56 -21.49
CA GLU A 12 21.03 -17.53 -22.50
C GLU A 12 20.46 -16.18 -22.04
N SER A 13 21.37 -15.21 -21.99
CA SER A 13 21.16 -13.80 -21.69
C SER A 13 20.48 -13.09 -22.86
N PHE A 14 19.23 -12.66 -22.67
CA PHE A 14 18.52 -11.81 -23.63
C PHE A 14 18.53 -10.32 -23.24
N PRO A 15 18.95 -9.40 -24.13
CA PRO A 15 19.02 -7.95 -23.88
C PRO A 15 17.64 -7.23 -23.92
N GLY A 16 16.53 -7.96 -23.87
CA GLY A 16 15.16 -7.42 -23.96
C GLY A 16 14.43 -7.20 -22.63
N ARG A 17 15.03 -7.57 -21.48
CA ARG A 17 14.36 -7.54 -20.17
C ARG A 17 14.31 -6.13 -19.54
N VAL A 18 15.27 -5.25 -19.89
CA VAL A 18 15.42 -3.90 -19.31
C VAL A 18 14.49 -2.86 -19.95
N LEU A 19 14.17 -2.98 -21.25
CA LEU A 19 13.18 -2.10 -21.90
C LEU A 19 11.72 -2.46 -21.50
N ARG A 20 11.46 -3.72 -21.11
CA ARG A 20 10.15 -4.20 -20.63
C ARG A 20 9.78 -3.65 -19.25
N THR A 21 10.77 -3.44 -18.37
CA THR A 21 10.54 -2.90 -17.03
C THR A 21 10.40 -1.38 -17.04
N ALA A 22 11.15 -0.67 -17.88
CA ALA A 22 11.11 0.79 -17.95
C ALA A 22 9.75 1.33 -18.47
N THR A 23 9.19 0.71 -19.51
CA THR A 23 7.87 1.10 -20.05
C THR A 23 6.73 0.80 -19.06
N LEU A 24 6.81 -0.33 -18.36
CA LEU A 24 5.81 -0.74 -17.37
C LEU A 24 5.92 0.09 -16.08
N ALA A 25 7.14 0.39 -15.62
CA ALA A 25 7.39 1.29 -14.50
C ALA A 25 6.87 2.71 -14.79
N GLY A 26 7.09 3.22 -16.00
CA GLY A 26 6.56 4.53 -16.41
C GLY A 26 5.03 4.59 -16.40
N VAL A 27 4.36 3.52 -16.85
CA VAL A 27 2.89 3.42 -16.78
C VAL A 27 2.40 3.37 -15.33
N VAL A 28 3.05 2.57 -14.48
CA VAL A 28 2.70 2.45 -13.06
C VAL A 28 2.86 3.79 -12.33
N VAL A 29 3.99 4.48 -12.51
CA VAL A 29 4.24 5.79 -11.90
C VAL A 29 3.22 6.83 -12.39
N LYS A 30 2.97 6.88 -13.71
CA LYS A 30 1.97 7.80 -14.29
C LYS A 30 0.58 7.56 -13.71
N GLU A 31 0.18 6.30 -13.56
CA GLU A 31 -1.11 5.95 -13.00
C GLU A 31 -1.19 6.28 -11.50
N SER A 32 -0.12 6.05 -10.73
CA SER A 32 -0.05 6.44 -9.31
C SER A 32 -0.22 7.96 -9.13
N VAL A 33 0.44 8.77 -9.95
CA VAL A 33 0.29 10.25 -9.93
C VAL A 33 -1.13 10.66 -10.33
N ARG A 34 -1.68 10.05 -11.38
CA ARG A 34 -3.06 10.33 -11.83
C ARG A 34 -4.07 10.00 -10.72
N CYS A 35 -3.94 8.83 -10.11
CA CYS A 35 -4.78 8.41 -9.00
C CYS A 35 -4.61 9.33 -7.79
N PHE A 36 -3.40 9.83 -7.49
CA PHE A 36 -3.16 10.80 -6.42
C PHE A 36 -3.96 12.10 -6.60
N ILE A 37 -3.99 12.62 -7.83
CA ILE A 37 -4.69 13.86 -8.16
C ILE A 37 -6.21 13.63 -8.24
N VAL A 38 -6.64 12.59 -8.96
CA VAL A 38 -8.07 12.34 -9.26
C VAL A 38 -8.83 11.80 -8.05
N ASN A 39 -8.22 10.94 -7.23
CA ASN A 39 -8.91 10.29 -6.10
C ASN A 39 -8.82 11.10 -4.79
N ARG A 40 -8.59 12.42 -4.88
CA ARG A 40 -8.48 13.32 -3.71
C ARG A 40 -7.46 12.87 -2.64
N HIS A 41 -6.43 12.09 -3.00
CA HIS A 41 -5.38 11.71 -2.03
C HIS A 41 -4.59 12.93 -1.54
N ALA A 42 -4.55 14.02 -2.32
CA ALA A 42 -4.10 15.33 -1.85
C ALA A 42 -4.93 15.87 -0.68
N ALA A 43 -6.26 15.71 -0.70
CA ALA A 43 -7.11 16.11 0.42
C ALA A 43 -6.84 15.24 1.66
N ALA A 44 -6.63 13.94 1.48
CA ALA A 44 -6.20 13.06 2.58
C ALA A 44 -4.85 13.50 3.18
N ALA A 45 -3.88 13.91 2.36
CA ALA A 45 -2.61 14.48 2.84
C ALA A 45 -2.83 15.76 3.67
N ALA A 46 -3.76 16.63 3.28
CA ALA A 46 -4.13 17.82 4.04
C ALA A 46 -4.78 17.47 5.39
N THR A 47 -5.68 16.49 5.41
CA THR A 47 -6.26 15.96 6.65
C THR A 47 -5.19 15.38 7.58
N LEU A 48 -4.22 14.63 7.03
CA LEU A 48 -3.09 14.11 7.79
C LEU A 48 -2.20 15.21 8.33
N ALA A 49 -1.96 16.27 7.55
CA ALA A 49 -1.18 17.41 8.00
C ALA A 49 -1.85 18.15 9.16
N TYR A 50 -3.18 18.34 9.09
CA TYR A 50 -3.96 18.92 10.16
C TYR A 50 -3.91 18.08 11.45
N TYR A 51 -4.22 16.78 11.37
CA TYR A 51 -4.16 15.90 12.54
C TYR A 51 -2.75 15.72 13.07
N GLY A 52 -1.74 15.64 12.19
CA GLY A 52 -0.33 15.53 12.57
C GLY A 52 0.15 16.78 13.30
N PHE A 53 -0.29 17.96 12.84
CA PHE A 53 0.00 19.22 13.53
C PHE A 53 -0.63 19.27 14.93
N LEU A 54 -1.91 18.90 15.07
CA LEU A 54 -2.57 18.84 16.39
C LEU A 54 -1.96 17.78 17.32
N ALA A 55 -1.51 16.66 16.76
CA ALA A 55 -0.88 15.57 17.51
C ALA A 55 0.54 15.89 17.98
N LEU A 56 1.19 16.90 17.40
CA LEU A 56 2.57 17.28 17.70
C LEU A 56 2.77 17.60 19.19
N MET A 57 1.88 18.41 19.76
CA MET A 57 1.97 18.81 21.17
C MET A 57 1.77 17.63 22.13
N PRO A 58 0.66 16.86 22.05
CA PRO A 58 0.50 15.69 22.92
C PRO A 58 1.60 14.64 22.73
N LEU A 59 2.09 14.42 21.50
CA LEU A 59 3.19 13.49 21.24
C LEU A 59 4.49 13.95 21.92
N MET A 60 4.80 15.24 21.87
CA MET A 60 5.94 15.82 22.56
C MET A 60 5.83 15.62 24.08
N LEU A 61 4.67 15.93 24.66
CA LEU A 61 4.42 15.72 26.07
C LEU A 61 4.58 14.25 26.47
N LEU A 62 4.13 13.34 25.61
CA LEU A 62 4.24 11.90 25.81
C LEU A 62 5.70 11.43 25.75
N VAL A 63 6.50 11.97 24.82
CA VAL A 63 7.95 11.75 24.77
C VAL A 63 8.62 12.22 26.06
N VAL A 64 8.38 13.47 26.48
CA VAL A 64 8.95 14.05 27.70
C VAL A 64 8.57 13.22 28.93
N PHE A 65 7.30 12.81 29.01
CA PHE A 65 6.80 11.97 30.09
C PHE A 65 7.53 10.63 30.14
N VAL A 66 7.67 9.91 29.01
CA VAL A 66 8.37 8.63 29.00
C VAL A 66 9.86 8.79 29.30
N MET A 67 10.49 9.85 28.79
CA MET A 67 11.87 10.18 29.14
C MET A 67 12.03 10.46 30.65
N SER A 68 11.07 11.14 31.29
CA SER A 68 11.06 11.34 32.75
C SER A 68 10.99 10.02 33.53
N LEU A 69 10.23 9.03 33.03
CA LEU A 69 10.15 7.71 33.67
C LEU A 69 11.45 6.92 33.56
N VAL A 70 12.11 6.96 32.40
CA VAL A 70 13.34 6.21 32.13
C VAL A 70 14.51 6.76 32.93
N VAL A 71 14.48 8.04 33.36
CA VAL A 71 15.69 8.73 33.77
C VAL A 71 15.68 9.42 35.14
N ARG A 72 15.13 8.72 36.13
CA ARG A 72 14.93 9.24 37.49
C ARG A 72 16.18 9.58 38.33
N SER A 73 17.42 9.58 37.82
CA SER A 73 18.59 9.63 38.73
C SER A 73 19.91 10.26 38.27
N SER A 74 19.98 11.12 37.23
CA SER A 74 21.23 11.86 36.97
C SER A 74 21.06 13.24 36.34
N ALA A 75 21.81 14.23 36.86
CA ALA A 75 21.84 15.62 36.38
C ALA A 75 22.18 15.75 34.88
N GLN A 76 22.95 14.80 34.35
CA GLN A 76 23.32 14.68 32.93
C GLN A 76 22.11 14.49 32.00
N VAL A 77 20.94 14.10 32.54
CA VAL A 77 19.78 13.79 31.71
C VAL A 77 18.74 14.90 31.74
N LEU A 78 18.73 15.75 32.77
CA LEU A 78 18.06 17.04 32.65
C LEU A 78 18.67 17.84 31.48
N GLU A 79 20.00 17.77 31.34
CA GLU A 79 20.75 18.34 30.22
C GLU A 79 20.44 17.63 28.89
N GLY A 80 20.31 16.30 28.87
CA GLY A 80 19.88 15.54 27.70
C GLY A 80 18.45 15.87 27.23
N LEU A 81 17.51 16.03 28.17
CA LEU A 81 16.13 16.47 27.91
C LEU A 81 16.10 17.91 27.40
N GLN A 82 16.87 18.81 28.00
CA GLN A 82 17.02 20.20 27.54
C GLN A 82 17.63 20.26 26.13
N ASN A 83 18.63 19.43 25.83
CA ASN A 83 19.23 19.35 24.50
C ASN A 83 18.25 18.80 23.45
N LEU A 84 17.41 17.81 23.78
CA LEU A 84 16.38 17.33 22.86
C LEU A 84 15.28 18.36 22.64
N THR A 85 14.75 18.97 23.70
CA THR A 85 13.68 19.97 23.61
C THR A 85 14.14 21.22 22.86
N SER A 86 15.37 21.70 23.10
CA SER A 86 15.94 22.86 22.40
C SER A 86 16.16 22.61 20.90
N HIS A 87 16.57 21.39 20.52
CA HIS A 87 16.74 21.04 19.10
C HIS A 87 15.42 20.81 18.36
N LEU A 88 14.41 20.27 19.04
CA LEU A 88 13.12 19.99 18.43
C LEU A 88 12.25 21.24 18.34
N PHE A 89 12.34 22.12 19.35
CA PHE A 89 11.43 23.23 19.56
C PHE A 89 12.11 24.40 20.27
N PRO A 90 12.99 25.15 19.57
CA PRO A 90 13.73 26.29 20.16
C PRO A 90 12.80 27.41 20.69
N VAL A 91 11.53 27.42 20.29
CA VAL A 91 10.52 28.43 20.64
C VAL A 91 9.70 28.05 21.89
N PHE A 92 9.60 26.77 22.24
CA PHE A 92 8.78 26.28 23.35
C PHE A 92 9.69 25.99 24.56
N GLY A 93 10.07 27.07 25.27
CA GLY A 93 11.17 27.12 26.25
C GLY A 93 11.03 26.29 27.55
N GLN A 94 11.93 26.57 28.49
CA GLN A 94 12.11 25.87 29.78
C GLN A 94 10.84 25.81 30.65
N THR A 95 9.91 26.76 30.48
CA THR A 95 8.66 26.86 31.26
C THR A 95 7.72 25.67 31.03
N MET A 96 7.51 25.26 29.77
CA MET A 96 6.69 24.08 29.43
C MET A 96 7.27 22.80 30.01
N LEU A 97 8.60 22.70 30.10
CA LEU A 97 9.27 21.53 30.66
C LEU A 97 9.04 21.41 32.18
N GLN A 98 9.08 22.55 32.89
CA GLN A 98 8.82 22.59 34.33
C GLN A 98 7.36 22.26 34.65
N ASP A 99 6.40 22.76 33.87
CA ASP A 99 4.98 22.46 34.05
C ASP A 99 4.69 20.95 33.86
N VAL A 100 5.34 20.32 32.89
CA VAL A 100 5.18 18.88 32.62
C VAL A 100 5.84 18.02 33.69
N LEU A 101 7.03 18.41 34.18
CA LEU A 101 7.71 17.73 35.28
C LEU A 101 6.95 17.87 36.60
N ALA A 102 6.33 19.03 36.85
CA ALA A 102 5.50 19.27 38.03
C ALA A 102 4.24 18.38 38.04
N VAL A 103 3.56 18.26 36.90
CA VAL A 103 2.38 17.36 36.75
C VAL A 103 2.78 15.87 36.84
N SER A 104 4.00 15.52 36.42
CA SER A 104 4.51 14.14 36.45
C SER A 104 5.05 13.67 37.81
N GLY A 105 5.08 14.53 38.83
CA GLY A 105 5.66 14.20 40.15
C GLY A 105 4.87 13.16 40.96
N GLY A 106 3.53 13.07 40.76
CA GLY A 106 2.68 12.08 41.43
C GLY A 106 2.53 10.79 40.61
N LYS A 107 2.78 9.60 41.20
CA LYS A 107 2.64 8.30 40.51
C LYS A 107 1.26 8.08 39.85
N ILE A 108 0.19 8.52 40.50
CA ILE A 108 -1.20 8.36 40.01
C ILE A 108 -1.51 9.40 38.93
N TRP A 109 -1.18 10.67 39.19
CA TRP A 109 -1.41 11.77 38.24
C TRP A 109 -0.62 11.58 36.93
N GLY A 110 0.62 11.09 37.00
CA GLY A 110 1.40 10.77 35.81
C GLY A 110 0.77 9.69 34.92
N ALA A 111 0.24 8.61 35.50
CA ALA A 111 -0.40 7.54 34.74
C ALA A 111 -1.71 8.01 34.06
N VAL A 112 -2.51 8.81 34.76
CA VAL A 112 -3.74 9.40 34.20
C VAL A 112 -3.41 10.36 33.06
N SER A 113 -2.43 11.25 33.25
CA SER A 113 -1.96 12.15 32.20
C SER A 113 -1.45 11.41 30.98
N PHE A 114 -0.71 10.30 31.17
CA PHE A 114 -0.24 9.47 30.06
C PHE A 114 -1.40 8.90 29.23
N VAL A 115 -2.43 8.34 29.88
CA VAL A 115 -3.59 7.77 29.17
C VAL A 115 -4.34 8.86 28.39
N ILE A 116 -4.53 10.03 28.99
CA ILE A 116 -5.19 11.17 28.32
C ILE A 116 -4.37 11.63 27.11
N LEU A 117 -3.06 11.83 27.27
CA LEU A 117 -2.18 12.25 26.18
C LEU A 117 -2.13 11.23 25.06
N LEU A 118 -2.01 9.94 25.39
CA LEU A 118 -2.03 8.85 24.42
C LEU A 118 -3.35 8.84 23.65
N TRP A 119 -4.48 9.01 24.36
CA TRP A 119 -5.79 9.08 23.75
C TRP A 119 -5.94 10.27 22.79
N SER A 120 -5.41 11.44 23.15
CA SER A 120 -5.46 12.65 22.32
C SER A 120 -4.68 12.52 20.99
N VAL A 121 -3.68 11.64 20.91
CA VAL A 121 -2.94 11.38 19.66
C VAL A 121 -3.65 10.37 18.76
N THR A 122 -4.53 9.51 19.30
CA THR A 122 -5.20 8.46 18.51
C THR A 122 -5.94 8.91 17.25
N PRO A 123 -6.56 10.11 17.16
CA PRO A 123 -7.18 10.56 15.92
C PRO A 123 -6.19 10.67 14.75
N PHE A 124 -4.92 11.00 15.03
CA PHE A 124 -3.89 11.04 14.00
C PHE A 124 -3.57 9.65 13.43
N ALA A 125 -3.39 8.65 14.30
CA ALA A 125 -3.17 7.26 13.86
C ALA A 125 -4.38 6.72 13.07
N ALA A 126 -5.59 7.03 13.54
CA ALA A 126 -6.83 6.69 12.83
C ALA A 126 -6.91 7.36 11.45
N ALA A 127 -6.49 8.62 11.33
CA ALA A 127 -6.45 9.33 10.05
C ALA A 127 -5.43 8.70 9.09
N VAL A 128 -4.23 8.34 9.56
CA VAL A 128 -3.21 7.62 8.76
C VAL A 128 -3.77 6.30 8.26
N ARG A 129 -4.40 5.53 9.16
CA ARG A 129 -5.02 4.26 8.83
C ARG A 129 -6.11 4.43 7.78
N ASN A 130 -7.07 5.32 7.99
CA ASN A 130 -8.15 5.55 7.03
C ASN A 130 -7.62 6.00 5.67
N ALA A 131 -6.62 6.89 5.64
CA ALA A 131 -5.97 7.30 4.39
C ALA A 131 -5.30 6.11 3.66
N MET A 132 -4.71 5.15 4.39
CA MET A 132 -4.21 3.91 3.79
C MET A 132 -5.36 3.04 3.25
N PHE A 133 -6.46 2.87 3.99
CA PHE A 133 -7.63 2.13 3.49
C PHE A 133 -8.16 2.72 2.18
N ASP A 134 -8.23 4.05 2.10
CA ASP A 134 -8.67 4.78 0.90
C ASP A 134 -7.70 4.58 -0.28
N VAL A 135 -6.38 4.71 -0.04
CA VAL A 135 -5.35 4.47 -1.07
C VAL A 135 -5.42 3.03 -1.61
N PHE A 136 -5.56 2.05 -0.72
CA PHE A 136 -5.66 0.65 -1.09
C PHE A 136 -7.07 0.24 -1.56
N ARG A 137 -8.07 1.14 -1.52
CA ARG A 137 -9.48 0.91 -1.85
C ARG A 137 -10.07 -0.33 -1.18
N VAL A 138 -9.72 -0.53 0.08
CA VAL A 138 -10.24 -1.63 0.90
C VAL A 138 -11.38 -1.07 1.75
N GLU A 139 -12.55 -1.71 1.72
CA GLU A 139 -13.67 -1.34 2.57
C GLU A 139 -13.31 -1.53 4.04
N THR A 140 -13.70 -0.57 4.88
CA THR A 140 -13.34 -0.49 6.30
C THR A 140 -14.05 -1.59 7.11
N GLY A 141 -13.45 -2.78 7.21
CA GLY A 141 -14.04 -3.93 7.90
C GLY A 141 -13.67 -4.08 9.39
N MET A 142 -12.93 -3.14 9.99
CA MET A 142 -12.46 -3.32 11.38
C MET A 142 -13.49 -2.86 12.41
N ARG A 143 -13.82 -3.76 13.35
CA ARG A 143 -14.59 -3.43 14.56
C ARG A 143 -13.91 -2.29 15.32
N PHE A 144 -14.70 -1.36 15.87
CA PHE A 144 -14.21 -0.16 16.57
C PHE A 144 -13.05 -0.44 17.54
N TRP A 145 -13.17 -1.44 18.41
CA TRP A 145 -12.13 -1.76 19.40
C TRP A 145 -10.84 -2.30 18.79
N LYS A 146 -10.91 -3.08 17.70
CA LYS A 146 -9.71 -3.56 16.99
C LYS A 146 -8.99 -2.40 16.31
N ALA A 147 -9.76 -1.52 15.68
CA ALA A 147 -9.25 -0.29 15.08
C ALA A 147 -8.57 0.60 16.14
N LYS A 148 -9.22 0.82 17.28
CA LYS A 148 -8.67 1.65 18.36
C LYS A 148 -7.41 1.06 18.97
N LEU A 149 -7.37 -0.27 19.18
CA LEU A 149 -6.17 -0.96 19.68
C LEU A 149 -5.00 -0.83 18.71
N PHE A 150 -5.26 -0.97 17.40
CA PHE A 150 -4.26 -0.74 16.37
C PHE A 150 -3.74 0.70 16.41
N ASP A 151 -4.64 1.68 16.50
CA ASP A 151 -4.28 3.11 16.53
C ASP A 151 -3.39 3.44 17.76
N VAL A 152 -3.70 2.86 18.93
CA VAL A 152 -2.87 3.00 20.15
C VAL A 152 -1.52 2.31 19.97
N ALA A 153 -1.50 1.07 19.47
CA ALA A 153 -0.26 0.32 19.25
C ALA A 153 0.66 1.02 18.25
N ALA A 154 0.10 1.64 17.21
CA ALA A 154 0.85 2.42 16.23
C ALA A 154 1.52 3.64 16.87
N ILE A 155 0.86 4.34 17.79
CA ILE A 155 1.45 5.48 18.51
C ILE A 155 2.54 5.02 19.47
N LEU A 156 2.33 3.92 20.18
CA LEU A 156 3.37 3.33 21.04
C LEU A 156 4.59 2.88 20.23
N ALA A 157 4.38 2.31 19.04
CA ALA A 157 5.48 1.95 18.14
C ALA A 157 6.23 3.18 17.62
N LEU A 158 5.51 4.25 17.25
CA LEU A 158 6.11 5.52 16.85
C LEU A 158 6.95 6.12 18.00
N LEU A 159 6.41 6.09 19.21
CA LEU A 159 7.10 6.54 20.41
C LEU A 159 8.35 5.71 20.69
N ALA A 160 8.25 4.38 20.64
CA ALA A 160 9.38 3.49 20.84
C ALA A 160 10.48 3.73 19.80
N LEU A 161 10.11 3.92 18.53
CA LEU A 161 11.04 4.29 17.47
C LEU A 161 11.72 5.63 17.77
N PHE A 162 10.95 6.64 18.18
CA PHE A 162 11.49 7.95 18.55
C PHE A 162 12.47 7.86 19.72
N LEU A 163 12.09 7.16 20.79
CA LEU A 163 12.92 6.94 21.97
C LEU A 163 14.19 6.17 21.62
N PHE A 164 14.11 5.17 20.74
CA PHE A 164 15.27 4.46 20.23
C PHE A 164 16.23 5.41 19.49
N LEU A 165 15.70 6.27 18.60
CA LEU A 165 16.49 7.27 17.89
C LEU A 165 17.12 8.31 18.84
N ALA A 166 16.40 8.73 19.89
CA ALA A 166 16.90 9.65 20.91
C ALA A 166 17.97 8.99 21.78
N ALA A 167 17.73 7.77 22.26
CA ALA A 167 18.65 6.97 23.04
C ALA A 167 19.94 6.65 22.27
N SER A 168 19.86 6.51 20.94
CA SER A 168 21.05 6.34 20.10
C SER A 168 22.06 7.50 20.20
N ARG A 169 21.62 8.71 20.58
CA ARG A 169 22.52 9.84 20.83
C ARG A 169 23.23 9.70 22.17
N ILE A 170 22.51 9.28 23.20
CA ILE A 170 23.04 9.01 24.54
C ILE A 170 24.00 7.81 24.51
N LEU A 171 23.65 6.75 23.78
CA LEU A 171 24.50 5.57 23.65
C LEU A 171 25.85 5.92 22.99
N ARG A 172 25.85 6.84 22.02
CA ARG A 172 27.08 7.35 21.40
C ARG A 172 27.93 8.18 22.37
N SER A 173 27.33 8.93 23.30
CA SER A 173 28.09 9.66 24.31
C SER A 173 28.68 8.73 25.38
N LEU A 174 28.00 7.62 25.70
CA LEU A 174 28.49 6.64 26.68
C LEU A 174 29.54 5.67 26.11
N PHE A 175 29.40 5.28 24.83
CA PHE A 175 30.30 4.33 24.18
C PHE A 175 30.89 4.91 22.88
N PRO A 176 31.77 5.92 22.98
CA PRO A 176 32.36 6.56 21.80
C PRO A 176 33.17 5.61 20.92
N ALA A 177 33.72 4.53 21.49
CA ALA A 177 34.50 3.51 20.75
C ALA A 177 33.63 2.59 19.86
N VAL A 178 32.34 2.43 20.16
CA VAL A 178 31.39 1.62 19.37
C VAL A 178 30.65 2.50 18.34
N ALA A 179 30.69 3.81 18.53
CA ALA A 179 30.08 4.76 17.62
C ALA A 179 30.83 4.76 16.28
N ILE A 180 30.18 4.30 15.21
CA ILE A 180 30.69 4.45 13.85
C ILE A 180 30.88 5.95 13.58
N PRO A 181 32.11 6.45 13.34
CA PRO A 181 32.36 7.87 13.13
C PRO A 181 31.81 8.29 11.75
N MET A 182 30.52 8.60 11.72
CA MET A 182 29.80 9.10 10.53
C MET A 182 30.39 10.41 9.99
N ALA A 183 31.13 11.17 10.81
CA ALA A 183 31.70 12.46 10.45
C ALA A 183 32.89 12.35 9.48
N GLY A 184 33.61 11.22 9.46
CA GLY A 184 34.75 10.99 8.57
C GLY A 184 34.41 10.22 7.28
N MET A 185 33.17 9.77 7.11
CA MET A 185 32.75 9.04 5.91
C MET A 185 32.57 9.99 4.72
N PRO A 186 32.90 9.55 3.49
CA PRO A 186 32.57 10.30 2.29
C PRO A 186 31.09 10.69 2.27
N GLU A 187 30.78 11.91 1.82
CA GLU A 187 29.42 12.43 1.82
C GLU A 187 28.43 11.51 1.10
N LEU A 188 28.88 10.83 0.05
CA LEU A 188 28.09 9.83 -0.68
C LEU A 188 27.65 8.66 0.23
N VAL A 189 28.55 8.15 1.06
CA VAL A 189 28.27 7.03 1.99
C VAL A 189 27.27 7.48 3.06
N ARG A 190 27.49 8.67 3.63
CA ARG A 190 26.58 9.25 4.62
C ARG A 190 25.17 9.48 4.07
N ASN A 191 25.07 10.11 2.91
CA ASN A 191 23.79 10.40 2.27
C ASN A 191 23.08 9.12 1.80
N GLY A 192 23.84 8.15 1.26
CA GLY A 192 23.34 6.82 0.91
C GLY A 192 22.81 6.05 2.14
N GLY A 193 23.51 6.12 3.28
CA GLY A 193 23.07 5.52 4.53
C GLY A 193 21.76 6.11 5.06
N VAL A 194 21.62 7.44 5.04
CA VAL A 194 20.36 8.12 5.43
C VAL A 194 19.21 7.77 4.48
N PHE A 195 19.50 7.67 3.18
CA PHE A 195 18.52 7.26 2.20
C PHE A 195 18.04 5.82 2.44
N LEU A 196 18.97 4.87 2.63
CA LEU A 196 18.66 3.47 2.95
C LEU A 196 17.84 3.35 4.24
N LEU A 197 18.22 4.07 5.29
CA LEU A 197 17.46 4.11 6.54
C LEU A 197 16.04 4.63 6.30
N SER A 198 15.88 5.68 5.49
CA SER A 198 14.56 6.22 5.13
C SER A 198 13.71 5.18 4.39
N VAL A 199 14.30 4.42 3.48
CA VAL A 199 13.61 3.30 2.80
C VAL A 199 13.20 2.23 3.81
N CYS A 200 14.08 1.81 4.72
CA CYS A 200 13.76 0.81 5.75
C CYS A 200 12.59 1.25 6.65
N VAL A 201 12.60 2.50 7.10
CA VAL A 201 11.51 3.06 7.92
C VAL A 201 10.20 3.10 7.14
N LEU A 202 10.22 3.50 5.87
CA LEU A 202 9.04 3.53 5.01
C LEU A 202 8.52 2.13 4.67
N VAL A 203 9.39 1.13 4.48
CA VAL A 203 8.98 -0.28 4.33
C VAL A 203 8.26 -0.76 5.57
N PHE A 204 8.83 -0.51 6.75
CA PHE A 204 8.17 -0.85 8.02
C PHE A 204 6.81 -0.16 8.13
N PHE A 205 6.75 1.14 7.82
CA PHE A 205 5.52 1.92 7.83
C PHE A 205 4.45 1.32 6.90
N TYR A 206 4.77 1.02 5.64
CA TYR A 206 3.80 0.45 4.69
C TYR A 206 3.34 -0.94 5.11
N LYS A 207 4.25 -1.78 5.62
CA LYS A 207 3.87 -3.11 6.15
C LYS A 207 3.01 -3.02 7.41
N ALA A 208 3.19 -1.99 8.23
CA ALA A 208 2.42 -1.81 9.46
C ALA A 208 1.02 -1.27 9.19
N PHE A 209 0.88 -0.26 8.32
CA PHE A 209 -0.37 0.48 8.14
C PHE A 209 -1.22 0.05 6.94
N ALA A 210 -0.67 -0.67 5.97
CA ALA A 210 -1.48 -1.09 4.84
C ALA A 210 -2.49 -2.18 5.26
N PRO A 211 -3.73 -2.10 4.77
CA PRO A 211 -4.79 -3.06 5.11
C PRO A 211 -4.61 -4.44 4.45
N VAL A 212 -3.54 -4.64 3.68
CA VAL A 212 -3.31 -5.86 2.88
C VAL A 212 -1.96 -6.47 3.23
N LYS A 213 -1.90 -7.80 3.23
CA LYS A 213 -0.62 -8.52 3.31
C LYS A 213 0.15 -8.26 2.01
N MET A 214 1.39 -7.80 2.15
CA MET A 214 2.26 -7.46 1.02
C MET A 214 3.62 -8.13 1.17
N GLU A 215 4.25 -8.39 0.03
CA GLU A 215 5.62 -8.88 -0.02
C GLU A 215 6.61 -7.74 0.26
N LEU A 216 7.82 -8.09 0.70
CA LEU A 216 8.83 -7.10 1.07
C LEU A 216 9.29 -6.26 -0.12
N TRP A 217 9.31 -6.83 -1.32
CA TRP A 217 9.72 -6.11 -2.54
C TRP A 217 8.68 -5.07 -2.96
N GLU A 218 7.39 -5.36 -2.80
CA GLU A 218 6.29 -4.45 -3.14
C GLU A 218 6.36 -3.21 -2.25
N ALA A 219 6.55 -3.44 -0.94
CA ALA A 219 6.77 -2.39 0.04
C ALA A 219 8.03 -1.58 -0.27
N ALA A 220 9.14 -2.26 -0.62
CA ALA A 220 10.42 -1.63 -0.92
C ALA A 220 10.35 -0.74 -2.17
N ALA A 221 9.62 -1.14 -3.20
CA ALA A 221 9.44 -0.33 -4.41
C ALA A 221 8.71 0.99 -4.12
N GLY A 222 7.62 0.93 -3.34
CA GLY A 222 6.92 2.12 -2.86
C GLY A 222 7.76 3.00 -1.95
N ALA A 223 8.47 2.38 -1.00
CA ALA A 223 9.35 3.07 -0.04
C ALA A 223 10.52 3.75 -0.73
N PHE A 224 11.14 3.11 -1.73
CA PHE A 224 12.18 3.71 -2.54
C PHE A 224 11.66 4.94 -3.31
N GLY A 225 10.49 4.82 -3.95
CA GLY A 225 9.87 5.93 -4.67
C GLY A 225 9.56 7.13 -3.75
N ALA A 226 8.97 6.86 -2.58
CA ALA A 226 8.70 7.90 -1.59
C ALA A 226 9.98 8.50 -0.99
N ALA A 227 11.00 7.69 -0.68
CA ALA A 227 12.28 8.16 -0.17
C ALA A 227 12.99 9.05 -1.21
N ALA A 228 12.96 8.67 -2.50
CA ALA A 228 13.54 9.46 -3.59
C ALA A 228 12.83 10.80 -3.74
N LEU A 229 11.49 10.80 -3.73
CA LEU A 229 10.70 12.03 -3.75
C LEU A 229 10.99 12.91 -2.54
N LEU A 230 11.10 12.33 -1.34
CA LEU A 230 11.49 13.06 -0.13
C LEU A 230 12.91 13.64 -0.21
N ALA A 231 13.85 12.91 -0.80
CA ALA A 231 15.21 13.38 -1.02
C ALA A 231 15.27 14.58 -1.98
N VAL A 232 14.36 14.63 -2.97
CA VAL A 232 14.25 15.74 -3.94
C VAL A 232 13.47 16.93 -3.37
N ILE A 233 12.37 16.69 -2.64
CA ILE A 233 11.50 17.77 -2.16
C ILE A 233 12.16 18.62 -1.07
N ARG A 234 13.04 18.03 -0.25
CA ARG A 234 13.80 18.73 0.79
C ARG A 234 14.63 19.90 0.24
N PRO A 235 15.59 19.68 -0.69
CA PRO A 235 16.36 20.78 -1.26
C PRO A 235 15.50 21.70 -2.13
N LEU A 236 14.46 21.17 -2.81
CA LEU A 236 13.55 21.98 -3.61
C LEU A 236 12.78 23.00 -2.75
N PHE A 237 12.29 22.59 -1.59
CA PHE A 237 11.60 23.49 -0.66
C PHE A 237 12.54 24.59 -0.16
N GLY A 238 13.78 24.24 0.19
CA GLY A 238 14.81 25.22 0.53
C GLY A 238 15.11 26.19 -0.62
N LEU A 239 15.14 25.71 -1.86
CA LEU A 239 15.34 26.53 -3.05
C LEU A 239 14.19 27.52 -3.25
N VAL A 240 12.94 27.08 -3.10
CA VAL A 240 11.74 27.94 -3.19
C VAL A 240 11.79 29.08 -2.16
N LEU A 241 12.17 28.77 -0.92
CA LEU A 241 12.30 29.79 0.13
C LEU A 241 13.46 30.75 -0.11
N ARG A 242 14.53 30.32 -0.79
CA ARG A 242 15.63 31.21 -1.20
C ARG A 242 15.21 32.15 -2.32
N PHE A 243 14.43 31.68 -3.29
CA PHE A 243 13.93 32.50 -4.39
C PHE A 243 12.79 33.44 -3.97
N ASN A 244 11.97 33.04 -3.00
CA ASN A 244 10.91 33.86 -2.45
C ASN A 244 11.02 33.94 -0.91
N PRO A 245 11.93 34.79 -0.39
CA PRO A 245 12.12 34.94 1.07
C PRO A 245 10.86 35.43 1.78
N ASP A 246 10.00 36.15 1.05
CA ASP A 246 8.73 36.69 1.53
C ASP A 246 7.58 35.66 1.49
N TYR A 247 7.86 34.41 1.09
CA TYR A 247 6.88 33.35 1.13
C TYR A 247 6.38 33.16 2.57
N GLY A 248 5.08 33.36 2.77
CA GLY A 248 4.44 33.32 4.08
C GLY A 248 4.53 34.62 4.90
N TYR A 249 5.06 35.72 4.34
CA TYR A 249 5.13 37.03 5.02
C TYR A 249 3.74 37.58 5.40
N ALA A 250 2.72 37.30 4.57
CA ALA A 250 1.32 37.65 4.86
C ALA A 250 0.79 37.05 6.18
N PHE A 251 1.43 35.99 6.70
CA PHE A 251 1.06 35.38 7.98
C PHE A 251 1.78 35.99 9.19
N GLY A 252 2.68 36.98 9.00
CA GLY A 252 3.37 37.67 10.08
C GLY A 252 4.13 36.71 11.01
N SER A 253 3.85 36.78 12.32
CA SER A 253 4.45 35.90 13.34
C SER A 253 4.11 34.42 13.16
N LEU A 254 3.03 34.10 12.42
CA LEU A 254 2.60 32.73 12.10
C LEU A 254 3.32 32.15 10.87
N LYS A 255 4.25 32.88 10.24
CA LYS A 255 5.03 32.41 9.08
C LYS A 255 5.65 31.03 9.34
N THR A 256 6.27 30.82 10.49
CA THR A 256 6.89 29.54 10.85
C THR A 256 5.88 28.41 10.92
N LEU A 257 4.71 28.67 11.53
CA LEU A 257 3.63 27.69 11.63
C LEU A 257 3.12 27.29 10.24
N PHE A 258 2.88 28.29 9.39
CA PHE A 258 2.45 28.07 8.01
C PHE A 258 3.46 27.21 7.24
N LEU A 259 4.76 27.51 7.33
CA LEU A 259 5.81 26.74 6.68
C LEU A 259 5.87 25.28 7.19
N VAL A 260 5.70 25.06 8.50
CA VAL A 260 5.67 23.71 9.08
C VAL A 260 4.47 22.92 8.56
N ILE A 261 3.26 23.51 8.54
CA ILE A 261 2.06 22.83 8.03
C ILE A 261 2.23 22.46 6.56
N VAL A 262 2.76 23.38 5.73
CA VAL A 262 3.04 23.13 4.32
C VAL A 262 4.07 21.99 4.15
N TRP A 263 5.15 22.00 4.95
CA TRP A 263 6.15 20.94 4.93
C TRP A 263 5.59 19.56 5.32
N VAL A 264 4.76 19.53 6.37
CA VAL A 264 4.08 18.31 6.84
C VAL A 264 3.11 17.80 5.77
N TYR A 265 2.36 18.68 5.13
CA TYR A 265 1.48 18.35 4.00
C TYR A 265 2.24 17.66 2.88
N TYR A 266 3.36 18.23 2.41
CA TYR A 266 4.17 17.62 1.36
C TYR A 266 4.75 16.28 1.77
N THR A 267 5.15 16.13 3.04
CA THR A 267 5.65 14.86 3.58
C THR A 267 4.58 13.76 3.50
N PHE A 268 3.34 14.04 3.93
CA PHE A 268 2.24 13.08 3.82
C PHE A 268 1.80 12.85 2.38
N ALA A 269 1.84 13.86 1.52
CA ALA A 269 1.55 13.71 0.11
C ALA A 269 2.51 12.71 -0.55
N VAL A 270 3.82 12.83 -0.30
CA VAL A 270 4.83 11.89 -0.81
C VAL A 270 4.63 10.48 -0.23
N LEU A 271 4.35 10.38 1.07
CA LEU A 271 4.10 9.09 1.73
C LEU A 271 2.87 8.39 1.15
N LEU A 272 1.77 9.11 0.90
CA LEU A 272 0.57 8.57 0.27
C LEU A 272 0.78 8.25 -1.21
N LEU A 273 1.60 9.01 -1.93
CA LEU A 273 1.99 8.70 -3.30
C LEU A 273 2.78 7.40 -3.36
N GLY A 274 3.72 7.18 -2.43
CA GLY A 274 4.42 5.90 -2.30
C GLY A 274 3.48 4.74 -1.97
N ALA A 275 2.49 4.94 -1.10
CA ALA A 275 1.46 3.92 -0.85
C ALA A 275 0.61 3.64 -2.11
N GLY A 276 0.29 4.68 -2.89
CA GLY A 276 -0.38 4.55 -4.19
C GLY A 276 0.48 3.80 -5.22
N LEU A 277 1.81 3.93 -5.15
CA LEU A 277 2.75 3.16 -5.95
C LEU A 277 2.73 1.67 -5.55
N VAL A 278 2.75 1.35 -4.26
CA VAL A 278 2.57 -0.03 -3.78
C VAL A 278 1.25 -0.61 -4.26
N ALA A 279 0.15 0.15 -4.11
CA ALA A 279 -1.17 -0.27 -4.55
C ALA A 279 -1.21 -0.53 -6.06
N ALA A 280 -0.64 0.36 -6.88
CA ALA A 280 -0.58 0.19 -8.33
C ALA A 280 0.26 -1.02 -8.76
N ILE A 281 1.40 -1.25 -8.09
CA ILE A 281 2.25 -2.42 -8.33
C ILE A 281 1.48 -3.73 -8.06
N ARG A 282 0.74 -3.79 -6.95
CA ARG A 282 -0.07 -4.96 -6.59
C ARG A 282 -1.21 -5.20 -7.59
N ARG A 283 -1.79 -4.12 -8.12
CA ARG A 283 -2.91 -4.19 -9.08
C ARG A 283 -2.50 -4.39 -10.54
N ARG A 284 -1.20 -4.45 -10.84
CA ARG A 284 -0.70 -4.61 -12.22
C ARG A 284 -1.35 -5.80 -12.94
N ASP A 285 -1.58 -6.90 -12.23
CA ASP A 285 -2.14 -8.13 -12.78
C ASP A 285 -3.62 -7.93 -13.15
N ALA A 286 -4.42 -7.29 -12.29
CA ALA A 286 -5.81 -6.91 -12.58
C ALA A 286 -5.95 -5.85 -13.69
N LEU A 287 -5.04 -4.87 -13.73
CA LEU A 287 -5.02 -3.83 -14.77
C LEU A 287 -4.75 -4.41 -16.17
N LEU A 288 -3.94 -5.46 -16.26
CA LEU A 288 -3.70 -6.18 -17.52
C LEU A 288 -4.94 -6.95 -17.99
N LEU A 289 -5.67 -7.56 -17.06
CA LEU A 289 -6.90 -8.31 -17.33
C LEU A 289 -8.07 -7.40 -17.74
N ARG A 290 -8.06 -6.12 -17.33
CA ARG A 290 -9.04 -5.11 -17.77
C ARG A 290 -9.18 -5.04 -19.31
N GLY A 291 -8.09 -5.23 -20.04
CA GLY A 291 -8.08 -5.18 -21.50
C GLY A 291 -8.98 -6.24 -22.16
N LEU A 292 -9.20 -7.38 -21.48
CA LEU A 292 -10.03 -8.48 -21.98
C LEU A 292 -11.53 -8.15 -21.95
N PHE A 293 -12.00 -7.53 -20.87
CA PHE A 293 -13.44 -7.31 -20.66
C PHE A 293 -14.04 -6.12 -21.42
N LEU A 294 -13.22 -5.12 -21.78
CA LEU A 294 -13.73 -3.88 -22.37
C LEU A 294 -13.92 -3.93 -23.90
N GLY A 295 -13.69 -5.08 -24.53
CA GLY A 295 -13.96 -5.26 -25.97
C GLY A 295 -13.20 -4.30 -26.89
N ARG A 296 -12.23 -3.52 -26.36
CA ARG A 296 -11.17 -2.93 -27.18
C ARG A 296 -10.33 -4.12 -27.59
N GLY A 297 -10.73 -4.76 -28.69
CA GLY A 297 -10.04 -5.90 -29.29
C GLY A 297 -8.55 -5.66 -29.13
N ALA A 298 -7.86 -6.65 -28.56
CA ALA A 298 -6.47 -6.61 -28.15
C ALA A 298 -5.58 -6.11 -29.31
N GLY A 299 -5.58 -4.80 -29.49
CA GLY A 299 -5.03 -4.13 -30.64
C GLY A 299 -3.57 -3.92 -30.35
N ARG A 300 -2.75 -4.71 -31.04
CA ARG A 300 -1.28 -4.67 -31.13
C ARG A 300 -0.56 -5.35 -29.97
N SER A 301 -0.13 -6.59 -30.23
CA SER A 301 1.00 -7.41 -29.70
C SER A 301 1.50 -7.30 -28.24
N THR A 302 1.42 -6.13 -27.61
CA THR A 302 1.88 -5.84 -26.25
C THR A 302 0.94 -6.44 -25.20
N THR A 303 -0.38 -6.30 -25.34
CA THR A 303 -1.35 -6.87 -24.37
C THR A 303 -1.32 -8.40 -24.36
N ARG A 304 -1.21 -9.05 -25.53
CA ARG A 304 -1.11 -10.52 -25.65
C ARG A 304 0.16 -11.08 -24.96
N ARG A 305 1.31 -10.39 -25.09
CA ARG A 305 2.55 -10.76 -24.39
C ARG A 305 2.51 -10.56 -22.88
N LEU A 306 1.70 -9.63 -22.38
CA LEU A 306 1.54 -9.36 -20.95
C LEU A 306 0.51 -10.30 -20.29
N LEU A 307 -0.46 -10.79 -21.06
CA LEU A 307 -1.43 -11.80 -20.64
C LEU A 307 -0.83 -13.21 -20.53
N ASN A 308 0.31 -13.48 -21.16
CA ASN A 308 0.96 -14.80 -21.19
C ASN A 308 1.23 -15.42 -19.80
N ARG A 309 1.25 -14.62 -18.74
CA ARG A 309 1.38 -15.11 -17.35
C ARG A 309 0.06 -15.68 -16.78
N PHE A 310 -1.08 -15.30 -17.35
CA PHE A 310 -2.42 -15.73 -16.93
C PHE A 310 -3.08 -16.70 -17.92
N VAL A 311 -2.52 -16.83 -19.13
CA VAL A 311 -2.98 -17.77 -20.14
C VAL A 311 -2.57 -19.18 -19.73
N VAL A 312 -3.53 -20.08 -19.79
CA VAL A 312 -3.36 -21.52 -19.69
C VAL A 312 -3.84 -22.10 -21.01
N GLU A 313 -2.97 -22.85 -21.68
CA GLU A 313 -3.28 -23.53 -22.93
C GLU A 313 -3.84 -24.92 -22.62
N PHE A 314 -4.87 -25.30 -23.36
CA PHE A 314 -5.48 -26.61 -23.29
C PHE A 314 -5.64 -27.19 -24.69
N GLY A 315 -5.40 -28.50 -24.79
CA GLY A 315 -5.60 -29.26 -26.02
C GLY A 315 -7.03 -29.77 -26.18
N ARG A 316 -7.36 -30.26 -27.38
CA ARG A 316 -8.67 -30.84 -27.66
C ARG A 316 -9.04 -31.94 -26.68
N GLY A 317 -10.23 -31.83 -26.12
CA GLY A 317 -10.79 -32.81 -25.22
C GLY A 317 -10.21 -32.79 -23.80
N GLU A 318 -9.25 -31.91 -23.51
CA GLU A 318 -8.80 -31.68 -22.14
C GLU A 318 -9.92 -31.04 -21.31
N LYS A 319 -10.03 -31.50 -20.07
CA LYS A 319 -10.96 -30.93 -19.11
C LYS A 319 -10.29 -29.78 -18.38
N VAL A 320 -10.96 -28.62 -18.39
CA VAL A 320 -10.54 -27.46 -17.60
C VAL A 320 -10.87 -27.69 -16.12
N PHE A 321 -12.04 -28.26 -15.84
CA PHE A 321 -12.43 -28.76 -14.52
C PHE A 321 -13.63 -29.72 -14.62
N ASP A 322 -13.80 -30.55 -13.60
CA ASP A 322 -14.92 -31.49 -13.45
C ASP A 322 -16.11 -30.87 -12.67
N GLU A 323 -17.30 -31.40 -12.93
CA GLU A 323 -18.49 -31.15 -12.12
C GLU A 323 -18.24 -31.61 -10.67
N GLY A 324 -18.65 -30.81 -9.69
CA GLY A 324 -18.44 -31.07 -8.26
C GLY A 324 -17.03 -30.75 -7.74
N SER A 325 -16.07 -30.43 -8.61
CA SER A 325 -14.75 -29.96 -8.17
C SER A 325 -14.83 -28.61 -7.45
N THR A 326 -13.88 -28.33 -6.57
CA THR A 326 -13.78 -27.01 -5.91
C THR A 326 -12.84 -26.11 -6.72
N GLY A 327 -13.22 -24.84 -6.90
CA GLY A 327 -12.39 -23.88 -7.61
C GLY A 327 -12.69 -22.46 -7.18
N LYS A 328 -11.64 -21.63 -7.07
CA LYS A 328 -11.75 -20.21 -6.69
C LYS A 328 -11.43 -19.25 -7.83
N ASP A 329 -11.28 -19.80 -9.04
CA ASP A 329 -10.92 -19.06 -10.24
C ASP A 329 -12.05 -19.18 -11.27
N MET A 330 -12.21 -18.16 -12.09
CA MET A 330 -12.99 -18.21 -13.32
C MET A 330 -12.06 -18.17 -14.54
N PHE A 331 -12.59 -18.53 -15.71
CA PHE A 331 -11.83 -18.54 -16.95
C PHE A 331 -12.51 -17.65 -17.98
N TYR A 332 -11.70 -16.91 -18.72
CA TYR A 332 -12.10 -16.15 -19.91
C TYR A 332 -11.49 -16.80 -21.14
N VAL A 333 -12.30 -17.02 -22.18
CA VAL A 333 -11.86 -17.64 -23.43
C VAL A 333 -11.20 -16.56 -24.30
N ALA A 334 -9.87 -16.62 -24.41
CA ALA A 334 -9.11 -15.72 -25.27
C ALA A 334 -9.06 -16.23 -26.72
N SER A 335 -9.05 -17.54 -26.92
CA SER A 335 -9.27 -18.18 -28.21
C SER A 335 -9.69 -19.64 -28.04
N GLY A 336 -10.32 -20.22 -29.06
CA GLY A 336 -10.84 -21.59 -29.04
C GLY A 336 -12.29 -21.70 -28.55
N GLU A 337 -12.73 -22.93 -28.32
CA GLU A 337 -14.11 -23.25 -27.92
C GLU A 337 -14.11 -24.20 -26.72
N VAL A 338 -14.97 -23.90 -25.73
CA VAL A 338 -15.15 -24.70 -24.51
C VAL A 338 -16.60 -25.14 -24.38
N GLU A 339 -16.82 -26.44 -24.24
CA GLU A 339 -18.13 -27.01 -23.94
C GLU A 339 -18.37 -27.08 -22.43
N ILE A 340 -19.57 -26.67 -22.00
CA ILE A 340 -20.06 -26.81 -20.62
C ILE A 340 -21.05 -27.97 -20.54
N LEU A 341 -20.77 -28.93 -19.66
CA LEU A 341 -21.47 -30.21 -19.55
C LEU A 341 -22.03 -30.41 -18.14
N LYS A 342 -23.28 -30.85 -18.01
CA LYS A 342 -23.84 -31.33 -16.74
C LYS A 342 -24.26 -32.79 -16.89
N GLY A 343 -23.52 -33.69 -16.27
CA GLY A 343 -23.55 -35.12 -16.62
C GLY A 343 -23.29 -35.32 -18.12
N ALA A 344 -24.21 -36.00 -18.83
CA ALA A 344 -24.14 -36.21 -20.27
C ALA A 344 -24.76 -35.08 -21.12
N ARG A 345 -25.40 -34.08 -20.48
CA ARG A 345 -26.11 -33.02 -21.18
C ARG A 345 -25.20 -31.82 -21.43
N ARG A 346 -25.01 -31.46 -22.71
CA ARG A 346 -24.39 -30.20 -23.11
C ARG A 346 -25.29 -29.02 -22.75
N LEU A 347 -24.77 -28.08 -21.97
CA LEU A 347 -25.48 -26.86 -21.57
C LEU A 347 -25.18 -25.69 -22.50
N ALA A 348 -23.92 -25.51 -22.89
CA ALA A 348 -23.47 -24.42 -23.75
C ALA A 348 -22.14 -24.76 -24.43
N VAL A 349 -21.84 -24.05 -25.52
CA VAL A 349 -20.50 -23.95 -26.11
C VAL A 349 -20.10 -22.49 -26.05
N LEU A 350 -18.93 -22.21 -25.50
CA LEU A 350 -18.43 -20.87 -25.22
C LEU A 350 -17.23 -20.57 -26.10
N GLY A 351 -17.26 -19.41 -26.77
CA GLY A 351 -16.21 -18.95 -27.68
C GLY A 351 -15.43 -17.75 -27.16
N GLU A 352 -14.57 -17.19 -28.02
CA GLU A 352 -13.78 -15.98 -27.71
C GLU A 352 -14.65 -14.86 -27.15
N GLY A 353 -14.20 -14.24 -26.06
CA GLY A 353 -14.92 -13.15 -25.39
C GLY A 353 -15.83 -13.61 -24.26
N GLU A 354 -16.11 -14.90 -24.14
CA GLU A 354 -16.95 -15.45 -23.10
C GLU A 354 -16.16 -15.92 -21.88
N TYR A 355 -16.87 -16.09 -20.77
CA TYR A 355 -16.32 -16.58 -19.51
C TYR A 355 -17.19 -17.65 -18.87
N PHE A 356 -16.55 -18.46 -18.02
CA PHE A 356 -17.18 -19.56 -17.28
C PHE A 356 -16.48 -19.85 -15.94
N GLY A 357 -17.18 -20.58 -15.07
CA GLY A 357 -16.71 -20.92 -13.73
C GLY A 357 -16.94 -19.81 -12.71
N GLU A 358 -17.57 -18.71 -13.10
CA GLU A 358 -17.92 -17.58 -12.25
C GLU A 358 -18.79 -17.99 -11.06
N MET A 359 -19.71 -18.95 -11.23
CA MET A 359 -20.60 -19.39 -10.15
C MET A 359 -19.84 -19.95 -8.94
N SER A 360 -18.87 -20.84 -9.17
CA SER A 360 -18.11 -21.45 -8.08
C SER A 360 -17.22 -20.42 -7.37
N MET A 361 -16.61 -19.52 -8.15
CA MET A 361 -15.80 -18.43 -7.61
C MET A 361 -16.64 -17.45 -6.77
N LEU A 362 -17.82 -17.03 -7.26
CA LEU A 362 -18.66 -16.03 -6.61
C LEU A 362 -19.48 -16.56 -5.43
N LEU A 363 -20.01 -17.78 -5.55
CA LEU A 363 -20.87 -18.39 -4.53
C LEU A 363 -20.09 -19.21 -3.50
N GLY A 364 -18.80 -19.48 -3.75
CA GLY A 364 -17.99 -20.38 -2.93
C GLY A 364 -18.47 -21.84 -2.94
N ALA A 365 -19.33 -22.19 -3.90
CA ALA A 365 -19.90 -23.53 -4.07
C ALA A 365 -19.06 -24.39 -5.03
N PRO A 366 -19.18 -25.74 -5.00
CA PRO A 366 -18.58 -26.60 -6.01
C PRO A 366 -19.01 -26.26 -7.45
N ARG A 367 -18.21 -26.63 -8.45
CA ARG A 367 -18.53 -26.45 -9.87
C ARG A 367 -19.84 -27.16 -10.20
N THR A 368 -20.77 -26.45 -10.82
CA THR A 368 -22.12 -26.96 -11.15
C THR A 368 -22.20 -27.73 -12.47
N ALA A 369 -21.13 -27.69 -13.25
CA ALA A 369 -20.96 -28.33 -14.55
C ALA A 369 -19.46 -28.58 -14.78
N ALA A 370 -19.12 -29.51 -15.67
CA ALA A 370 -17.77 -29.72 -16.19
C ALA A 370 -17.50 -28.79 -17.37
N ALA A 371 -16.23 -28.45 -17.60
CA ALA A 371 -15.78 -27.66 -18.74
C ALA A 371 -14.70 -28.43 -19.52
N LYS A 372 -14.90 -28.59 -20.83
CA LYS A 372 -14.01 -29.37 -21.71
C LYS A 372 -13.73 -28.63 -23.01
N VAL A 373 -12.49 -28.67 -23.48
CA VAL A 373 -12.09 -27.99 -24.72
C VAL A 373 -12.56 -28.77 -25.95
N MET A 374 -13.13 -28.05 -26.91
CA MET A 374 -13.69 -28.58 -28.16
C MET A 374 -12.77 -28.36 -29.36
N SER A 375 -12.11 -27.19 -29.41
CA SER A 375 -11.15 -26.82 -30.45
C SER A 375 -9.83 -27.58 -30.31
N ASP A 376 -9.00 -27.57 -31.35
CA ASP A 376 -7.69 -28.23 -31.31
C ASP A 376 -6.75 -27.61 -30.25
N SER A 377 -6.89 -26.30 -30.04
CA SER A 377 -6.25 -25.55 -28.97
C SER A 377 -7.20 -24.49 -28.43
N ALA A 378 -7.15 -24.24 -27.12
CA ALA A 378 -7.81 -23.13 -26.47
C ALA A 378 -6.86 -22.38 -25.54
N GLU A 379 -6.78 -21.05 -25.71
CA GLU A 379 -6.08 -20.16 -24.78
C GLU A 379 -7.09 -19.62 -23.77
N LEU A 380 -6.97 -20.03 -22.50
CA LEU A 380 -7.85 -19.60 -21.42
C LEU A 380 -7.12 -18.69 -20.44
N VAL A 381 -7.68 -17.52 -20.17
CA VAL A 381 -7.14 -16.62 -19.15
C VAL A 381 -7.77 -16.97 -17.80
N ARG A 382 -6.94 -17.44 -16.87
CA ARG A 382 -7.36 -17.73 -15.49
C ARG A 382 -7.43 -16.45 -14.67
N ILE A 383 -8.58 -16.19 -14.05
CA ILE A 383 -8.84 -15.00 -13.25
C ILE A 383 -9.22 -15.45 -11.84
N SER A 384 -8.40 -15.08 -10.85
CA SER A 384 -8.66 -15.35 -9.44
C SER A 384 -9.67 -14.36 -8.86
N MET A 385 -10.31 -14.75 -7.76
CA MET A 385 -11.21 -13.88 -7.00
C MET A 385 -10.58 -12.53 -6.64
N ASP A 386 -9.30 -12.50 -6.21
CA ASP A 386 -8.61 -11.25 -5.86
C ASP A 386 -8.45 -10.30 -7.08
N ASN A 387 -8.10 -10.86 -8.24
CA ASN A 387 -7.99 -10.10 -9.48
C ASN A 387 -9.37 -9.61 -9.93
N PHE A 388 -10.38 -10.47 -9.81
CA PHE A 388 -11.76 -10.15 -10.14
C PHE A 388 -12.31 -8.99 -9.31
N ASP A 389 -12.20 -9.08 -7.98
CA ASP A 389 -12.60 -8.03 -7.04
C ASP A 389 -11.90 -6.69 -7.30
N THR A 390 -10.64 -6.75 -7.74
CA THR A 390 -9.88 -5.56 -8.10
C THR A 390 -10.46 -4.94 -9.38
N ILE A 391 -10.74 -5.75 -10.41
CA ILE A 391 -11.34 -5.29 -11.68
C ILE A 391 -12.70 -4.64 -11.43
N LEU A 392 -13.56 -5.26 -10.62
CA LEU A 392 -14.89 -4.71 -10.31
C LEU A 392 -14.81 -3.35 -9.61
N ARG A 393 -13.87 -3.18 -8.67
CA ARG A 393 -13.67 -1.92 -7.93
C ARG A 393 -13.10 -0.80 -8.78
N GLU A 394 -12.27 -1.13 -9.76
CA GLU A 394 -11.60 -0.13 -10.58
C GLU A 394 -12.39 0.29 -11.81
N GLU A 395 -13.21 -0.62 -12.38
CA GLU A 395 -13.91 -0.37 -13.64
C GLU A 395 -15.39 -0.79 -13.57
N PRO A 396 -16.28 0.10 -13.08
CA PRO A 396 -17.72 -0.18 -13.00
C PRO A 396 -18.38 -0.54 -14.34
N ARG A 397 -17.77 -0.17 -15.48
CA ARG A 397 -18.26 -0.53 -16.81
C ARG A 397 -18.16 -2.04 -17.07
N ILE A 398 -17.11 -2.70 -16.57
CA ILE A 398 -16.96 -4.16 -16.67
C ILE A 398 -18.05 -4.85 -15.86
N VAL A 399 -18.32 -4.35 -14.65
CA VAL A 399 -19.42 -4.84 -13.80
C VAL A 399 -20.74 -4.82 -14.57
N ARG A 400 -21.07 -3.68 -15.20
CA ARG A 400 -22.30 -3.54 -15.99
C ARG A 400 -22.35 -4.55 -17.15
N SER A 401 -21.25 -4.71 -17.89
CA SER A 401 -21.19 -5.66 -19.00
C SER A 401 -21.39 -7.10 -18.55
N MET A 402 -20.83 -7.50 -17.42
CA MET A 402 -21.04 -8.82 -16.85
C MET A 402 -22.48 -9.04 -16.38
N LEU A 403 -23.05 -8.05 -15.68
CA LEU A 403 -24.45 -8.11 -15.23
C LEU A 403 -25.40 -8.27 -16.43
N THR A 404 -25.16 -7.54 -17.52
CA THR A 404 -25.92 -7.71 -18.76
C THR A 404 -25.77 -9.12 -19.33
N LYS A 405 -24.54 -9.66 -19.42
CA LYS A 405 -24.31 -11.02 -19.91
C LYS A 405 -24.95 -12.11 -19.05
N MET A 406 -24.93 -11.95 -17.73
CA MET A 406 -25.62 -12.86 -16.81
C MET A 406 -27.14 -12.79 -16.99
N ALA A 407 -27.70 -11.60 -17.16
CA ALA A 407 -29.13 -11.43 -17.42
C ALA A 407 -29.55 -12.06 -18.75
N GLU A 408 -28.78 -11.88 -19.83
CA GLU A 408 -29.00 -12.53 -21.13
C GLU A 408 -29.00 -14.06 -20.99
N ARG A 409 -28.03 -14.63 -20.25
CA ARG A 409 -27.95 -16.09 -20.00
C ARG A 409 -29.13 -16.60 -19.17
N LEU A 410 -29.57 -15.84 -18.17
CA LEU A 410 -30.73 -16.20 -17.36
C LEU A 410 -32.02 -16.21 -18.18
N GLU A 411 -32.23 -15.19 -19.03
CA GLU A 411 -33.37 -15.11 -19.93
C GLU A 411 -33.40 -16.27 -20.93
N ALA A 412 -32.25 -16.59 -21.54
CA ALA A 412 -32.13 -17.73 -22.44
C ALA A 412 -32.45 -19.06 -21.74
N THR A 413 -32.03 -19.21 -20.48
CA THR A 413 -32.32 -20.39 -19.66
C THR A 413 -33.80 -20.49 -19.32
N ASN A 414 -34.43 -19.38 -18.91
CA ASN A 414 -35.87 -19.36 -18.62
C ASN A 414 -36.71 -19.72 -19.84
N ARG A 415 -36.40 -19.17 -21.03
CA ARG A 415 -37.09 -19.53 -22.28
C ARG A 415 -36.97 -21.02 -22.61
N MET A 416 -35.83 -21.64 -22.33
CA MET A 416 -35.64 -23.09 -22.51
C MET A 416 -36.44 -23.95 -21.53
N VAL A 417 -36.80 -23.41 -20.36
CA VAL A 417 -37.65 -24.08 -19.36
C VAL A 417 -39.13 -23.88 -19.69
N GLU A 418 -39.53 -22.66 -20.07
CA GLU A 418 -40.91 -22.31 -20.43
C GLU A 418 -41.36 -22.97 -21.75
N GLY A 419 -40.47 -23.10 -22.75
CA GLY A 419 -40.77 -23.80 -24.01
C GLY A 419 -40.90 -25.33 -23.90
N LYS A 420 -40.83 -25.89 -22.69
CA LYS A 420 -41.01 -27.33 -22.38
C LYS A 420 -42.30 -27.62 -21.59
N GLY A 421 -43.16 -26.62 -21.42
CA GLY A 421 -44.47 -26.74 -20.77
C GLY A 421 -45.58 -27.18 -21.71
#